data_AF-A0A167L4K2-F1
#
_entry.id   AF-A0A167L4K2-F1
#
_cell.length_a   1.000
_cell.length_b   1.000
_cell.length_c   1.000
_cell.angle_alpha   90.00
_cell.angle_beta   90.00
_cell.angle_gamma   90.00
#
_symmetry.space_group_name_H-M   'P 1'
#
loop_
_entity.id
_entity.type
_entity.pdbx_description
1 polymer ?
#
loop_
_entity_poly.entity_id
_entity_poly.type
_entity_poly.pdbx_seq_one_letter_code
_entity_poly.pdbx_strand_id
1 'polypeptide(L)'
;MASLIRLLHPARRALPRALTTASIVILRPAAVVSPVGRRYFSQTLSAKAEEKEEGEEDEEVAELTSEGITFEEDSDTSSPPRKPEPTPAIISALEVISRITPTPGDITAPSNPQLAYLRLLVEYGAPNPEELHENITRQEASAWIDRATPVTQVPATPGQWRRARWLINFGYAPEEKLRKGMRSVEMKAWLDAGAKKMKEKDEARRANPVLRAKPASEKQLRRAAYLAELSEPPIPLPWGEGAPTRGEAGDFIQRRGEELKSEGKLWLAGAPLPEQRDDPPSGRLVNAAKRLGIDPGRKTRGQLSDEVSEIKRVKERA
;
A
#
# COMPACT_ATOMS: atom_id res chain seq x y z
N MET A 1 -55.11 -35.60 23.90
CA MET A 1 -55.67 -34.24 24.07
C MET A 1 -55.04 -33.32 23.03
N ALA A 2 -55.91 -32.65 22.25
CA ALA A 2 -55.77 -31.37 21.53
C ALA A 2 -54.43 -31.03 20.80
N SER A 3 -54.46 -31.02 19.44
CA SER A 3 -54.49 -29.83 18.54
C SER A 3 -53.08 -29.31 18.17
N LEU A 4 -52.49 -29.52 16.98
CA LEU A 4 -52.90 -29.17 15.61
C LEU A 4 -53.43 -27.73 15.52
N ILE A 5 -52.65 -26.79 14.90
CA ILE A 5 -53.11 -25.78 13.92
C ILE A 5 -52.10 -24.62 13.67
N ARG A 6 -51.74 -24.49 12.38
CA ARG A 6 -51.50 -23.31 11.52
C ARG A 6 -50.21 -22.46 11.63
N LEU A 7 -49.35 -22.69 10.63
CA LEU A 7 -48.92 -21.73 9.59
C LEU A 7 -49.60 -20.35 9.62
N LEU A 8 -48.81 -19.28 9.64
CA LEU A 8 -49.13 -17.96 9.05
C LEU A 8 -47.83 -17.15 8.82
N HIS A 9 -47.32 -17.18 7.58
CA HIS A 9 -46.71 -16.00 6.95
C HIS A 9 -47.86 -15.05 6.56
N PRO A 10 -47.74 -13.72 6.73
CA PRO A 10 -47.15 -12.87 5.68
C PRO A 10 -46.41 -11.63 6.31
N ALA A 11 -45.55 -10.87 5.63
CA ALA A 11 -45.96 -9.90 4.61
C ALA A 11 -44.75 -9.39 3.82
N ARG A 12 -44.85 -9.54 2.50
CA ARG A 12 -44.05 -8.81 1.51
C ARG A 12 -44.38 -7.33 1.63
N ARG A 13 -43.41 -6.51 2.04
CA ARG A 13 -43.51 -5.05 1.91
C ARG A 13 -43.39 -4.70 0.42
N ALA A 14 -44.51 -4.28 -0.16
CA ALA A 14 -44.56 -3.64 -1.45
C ALA A 14 -43.82 -2.29 -1.39
N LEU A 15 -42.87 -2.09 -2.30
CA LEU A 15 -42.25 -0.79 -2.55
C LEU A 15 -43.25 0.07 -3.35
N PRO A 16 -43.52 1.33 -2.94
CA PRO A 16 -44.26 2.24 -3.78
C PRO A 16 -43.42 2.61 -5.01
N ARG A 17 -43.94 2.23 -6.19
CA ARG A 17 -43.58 2.81 -7.48
C ARG A 17 -44.17 4.23 -7.55
N ALA A 18 -43.48 5.07 -8.34
CA ALA A 18 -43.82 6.45 -8.72
C ALA A 18 -43.22 7.55 -7.82
N LEU A 19 -42.03 8.01 -8.22
CA LEU A 19 -41.75 9.44 -8.19
C LEU A 19 -41.65 9.91 -9.65
N THR A 20 -42.55 10.83 -9.93
CA THR A 20 -42.77 11.54 -11.17
C THR A 20 -41.53 12.31 -11.60
N THR A 21 -41.24 12.23 -12.88
CA THR A 21 -40.30 13.09 -13.61
C THR A 21 -40.76 14.55 -13.51
N ALA A 22 -40.29 15.25 -12.48
CA ALA A 22 -40.31 16.70 -12.44
C ALA A 22 -38.98 17.20 -13.01
N SER A 23 -39.09 17.86 -14.14
CA SER A 23 -38.07 18.54 -14.93
C SER A 23 -37.25 19.48 -14.05
N ILE A 24 -36.03 19.09 -13.70
CA ILE A 24 -35.06 20.01 -13.09
C ILE A 24 -34.51 20.87 -14.22
N VAL A 25 -35.06 22.08 -14.33
CA VAL A 25 -34.50 23.16 -15.14
C VAL A 25 -33.19 23.61 -14.47
N ILE A 26 -32.06 23.15 -15.00
CA ILE A 26 -30.73 23.62 -14.60
C ILE A 26 -30.52 24.98 -15.28
N LEU A 27 -30.82 26.06 -14.56
CA LEU A 27 -30.38 27.41 -14.91
C LEU A 27 -28.85 27.47 -14.80
N ARG A 28 -28.18 27.53 -15.95
CA ARG A 28 -26.75 27.82 -16.04
C ARG A 28 -26.51 29.28 -15.63
N PRO A 29 -25.74 29.59 -14.58
CA PRO A 29 -25.28 30.95 -14.37
C PRO A 29 -24.30 31.34 -15.46
N ALA A 30 -24.52 32.53 -16.02
CA ALA A 30 -23.70 33.15 -17.05
C ALA A 30 -22.24 33.30 -16.59
N ALA A 31 -21.32 33.02 -17.51
CA ALA A 31 -19.89 33.21 -17.33
C ALA A 31 -19.60 34.70 -17.08
N VAL A 32 -19.20 35.02 -15.85
CA VAL A 32 -18.55 36.30 -15.53
C VAL A 32 -17.14 36.23 -16.11
N VAL A 33 -16.95 36.91 -17.23
CA VAL A 33 -15.65 37.22 -17.81
C VAL A 33 -14.93 38.15 -16.84
N SER A 34 -13.89 37.64 -16.18
CA SER A 34 -13.00 38.46 -15.36
C SER A 34 -11.69 38.71 -16.13
N PRO A 35 -11.20 39.97 -16.18
CA PRO A 35 -10.16 40.38 -17.11
C PRO A 35 -8.74 39.97 -16.68
N VAL A 36 -7.94 39.77 -17.73
CA VAL A 36 -6.51 39.52 -17.82
C VAL A 36 -5.68 40.26 -16.75
N GLY A 37 -5.16 39.50 -15.78
CA GLY A 37 -4.12 39.91 -14.85
C GLY A 37 -2.73 39.68 -15.44
N ARG A 38 -2.01 40.78 -15.67
CA ARG A 38 -0.67 40.91 -16.26
C ARG A 38 0.37 39.99 -15.59
N ARG A 39 1.12 39.26 -16.41
CA ARG A 39 2.38 38.60 -16.02
C ARG A 39 3.48 39.66 -15.94
N TYR A 40 4.02 39.90 -14.75
CA TYR A 40 5.31 40.57 -14.60
C TYR A 40 6.41 39.51 -14.71
N PHE A 41 7.05 39.46 -15.88
CA PHE A 41 8.36 38.86 -16.06
C PHE A 41 9.39 39.88 -15.55
N SER A 42 10.04 39.63 -14.43
CA SER A 42 11.28 40.31 -14.08
C SER A 42 12.44 39.54 -14.71
N GLN A 43 12.95 40.10 -15.80
CA GLN A 43 14.29 39.86 -16.30
C GLN A 43 15.31 40.35 -15.28
N THR A 44 16.26 39.49 -14.91
CA THR A 44 17.63 39.89 -14.60
C THR A 44 18.58 38.86 -15.22
N LEU A 45 19.12 39.25 -16.38
CA LEU A 45 20.55 39.21 -16.76
C LEU A 45 21.48 39.12 -15.53
N SER A 46 22.67 38.52 -15.49
CA SER A 46 23.65 38.05 -16.47
C SER A 46 24.83 37.45 -15.67
N ALA A 47 25.86 36.96 -16.37
CA ALA A 47 27.19 36.49 -15.96
C ALA A 47 27.28 34.96 -15.74
N LYS A 48 27.69 34.15 -16.73
CA LYS A 48 28.99 34.07 -17.43
C LYS A 48 30.04 33.33 -16.58
N ALA A 49 30.24 32.05 -16.89
CA ALA A 49 31.51 31.35 -16.76
C ALA A 49 31.53 30.25 -17.83
N GLU A 50 32.34 30.50 -18.85
CA GLU A 50 32.80 29.54 -19.85
C GLU A 50 33.87 28.63 -19.23
N GLU A 51 33.87 27.35 -19.61
CA GLU A 51 34.97 26.36 -19.67
C GLU A 51 34.24 25.03 -19.92
N LYS A 52 34.03 24.54 -21.15
CA LYS A 52 34.98 24.05 -22.15
C LYS A 52 35.93 22.98 -21.60
N GLU A 53 35.52 21.72 -21.69
CA GLU A 53 36.41 20.64 -22.10
C GLU A 53 35.62 19.54 -22.79
N GLU A 54 35.99 19.34 -24.05
CA GLU A 54 35.63 18.24 -24.94
C GLU A 54 36.36 16.97 -24.47
N GLY A 55 35.73 15.82 -24.66
CA GLY A 55 36.29 14.51 -24.36
C GLY A 55 35.44 13.42 -25.01
N GLU A 56 35.46 13.41 -26.34
CA GLU A 56 35.21 12.21 -27.15
C GLU A 56 36.34 11.22 -26.88
N GLU A 57 36.03 10.03 -26.40
CA GLU A 57 36.77 8.82 -26.76
C GLU A 57 35.77 7.68 -26.94
N ASP A 58 35.69 7.25 -28.21
CA ASP A 58 35.27 5.92 -28.63
C ASP A 58 36.14 4.86 -27.95
N GLU A 59 35.55 3.79 -27.42
CA GLU A 59 36.21 2.47 -27.49
C GLU A 59 35.26 1.30 -27.23
N GLU A 60 35.21 0.46 -28.25
CA GLU A 60 35.19 -1.00 -28.24
C GLU A 60 34.00 -1.78 -27.66
N VAL A 61 33.24 -2.26 -28.65
CA VAL A 61 32.47 -3.50 -28.73
C VAL A 61 33.26 -4.69 -28.15
N ALA A 62 32.84 -5.21 -27.00
CA ALA A 62 33.21 -6.56 -26.55
C ALA A 62 32.11 -7.54 -26.97
N GLU A 63 32.29 -8.11 -28.16
CA GLU A 63 31.60 -9.28 -28.68
C GLU A 63 32.10 -10.52 -27.91
N LEU A 64 31.33 -11.00 -26.94
CA LEU A 64 31.62 -12.27 -26.26
C LEU A 64 30.87 -13.40 -26.95
N THR A 65 31.67 -14.10 -27.75
CA THR A 65 31.39 -15.31 -28.51
C THR A 65 30.86 -16.45 -27.64
N SER A 66 29.86 -17.13 -28.20
CA SER A 66 29.32 -18.40 -27.74
C SER A 66 30.32 -19.54 -27.98
N GLU A 67 30.98 -20.00 -26.92
CA GLU A 67 31.52 -21.37 -26.84
C GLU A 67 30.43 -22.18 -26.09
N GLY A 68 29.77 -23.16 -26.70
CA GLY A 68 30.39 -24.33 -27.30
C GLY A 68 30.45 -25.47 -26.28
N ILE A 69 29.35 -25.77 -25.58
CA ILE A 69 29.25 -26.97 -24.73
C ILE A 69 28.53 -28.06 -25.54
N THR A 70 29.33 -28.90 -26.18
CA THR A 70 28.96 -30.24 -26.63
C THR A 70 28.84 -31.15 -25.42
N PHE A 71 27.64 -31.70 -25.15
CA PHE A 71 27.48 -32.86 -24.29
C PHE A 71 27.41 -34.10 -25.17
N GLU A 72 28.34 -35.02 -24.94
CA GLU A 72 28.37 -36.35 -25.53
C GLU A 72 27.15 -37.15 -25.06
N GLU A 73 26.41 -37.69 -26.02
CA GLU A 73 25.43 -38.76 -25.81
C GLU A 73 26.19 -40.06 -25.51
N ASP A 74 26.38 -40.37 -24.24
CA ASP A 74 26.63 -41.75 -23.83
C ASP A 74 25.29 -42.45 -23.56
N SER A 75 24.86 -43.21 -24.57
CA SER A 75 23.86 -44.24 -24.42
C SER A 75 24.44 -45.37 -23.58
N ASP A 76 23.92 -45.58 -22.38
CA ASP A 76 24.11 -46.86 -21.69
C ASP A 76 22.78 -47.36 -21.11
N THR A 77 22.31 -48.44 -21.72
CA THR A 77 21.16 -49.23 -21.31
C THR A 77 21.45 -49.88 -19.97
N SER A 78 20.94 -49.32 -18.89
CA SER A 78 20.92 -49.99 -17.58
C SER A 78 19.50 -50.07 -17.01
N SER A 79 19.20 -51.25 -16.48
CA SER A 79 17.88 -51.74 -16.08
C SER A 79 17.15 -50.85 -15.08
N PRO A 80 15.80 -50.88 -15.03
CA PRO A 80 15.04 -50.10 -14.06
C PRO A 80 15.41 -50.51 -12.62
N PRO A 81 15.80 -49.57 -11.74
CA PRO A 81 16.12 -49.89 -10.36
C PRO A 81 14.86 -50.35 -9.63
N ARG A 82 14.96 -51.48 -8.92
CA ARG A 82 13.92 -51.94 -7.98
C ARG A 82 13.63 -50.82 -7.00
N LYS A 83 12.37 -50.39 -6.92
CA LYS A 83 11.88 -49.47 -5.87
C LYS A 83 12.33 -50.02 -4.51
N PRO A 84 13.17 -49.28 -3.75
CA PRO A 84 13.50 -49.69 -2.40
C PRO A 84 12.21 -49.65 -1.57
N GLU A 85 11.94 -50.73 -0.86
CA GLU A 85 10.85 -50.75 0.13
C GLU A 85 11.13 -49.66 1.18
N PRO A 86 10.12 -48.85 1.54
CA PRO A 86 10.33 -47.74 2.47
C PRO A 86 10.75 -48.31 3.82
N THR A 87 11.97 -47.97 4.24
CA THR A 87 12.48 -48.29 5.57
C THR A 87 11.52 -47.76 6.65
N PRO A 88 11.42 -48.42 7.82
CA PRO A 88 10.51 -48.00 8.90
C PRO A 88 10.76 -46.56 9.39
N ALA A 89 11.95 -46.00 9.16
CA ALA A 89 12.26 -44.60 9.40
C ALA A 89 11.48 -43.64 8.47
N ILE A 90 11.27 -44.01 7.21
CA ILE A 90 10.48 -43.23 6.23
C ILE A 90 8.99 -43.31 6.57
N ILE A 91 8.52 -44.46 7.03
CA ILE A 91 7.12 -44.65 7.49
C ILE A 91 6.84 -43.79 8.72
N SER A 92 7.77 -43.77 9.69
CA SER A 92 7.67 -42.89 10.87
C SER A 92 7.75 -41.40 10.52
N ALA A 93 8.59 -41.01 9.55
CA ALA A 93 8.64 -39.62 9.09
C ALA A 93 7.34 -39.19 8.39
N LEU A 94 6.71 -40.08 7.61
CA LEU A 94 5.41 -39.85 6.97
C LEU A 94 4.26 -39.76 8.00
N GLU A 95 4.32 -40.51 9.10
CA GLU A 95 3.38 -40.35 10.21
C GLU A 95 3.55 -39.03 10.99
N VAL A 96 4.76 -38.48 11.05
CA VAL A 96 4.99 -37.17 11.68
C VAL A 96 4.46 -36.04 10.77
N ILE A 97 4.61 -36.17 9.46
CA ILE A 97 4.07 -35.20 8.48
C ILE A 97 2.52 -35.25 8.46
N SER A 98 1.90 -36.42 8.61
CA SER A 98 0.43 -36.54 8.68
C SER A 98 -0.18 -36.00 9.99
N ARG A 99 0.63 -35.81 11.03
CA ARG A 99 0.24 -35.19 12.31
C ARG A 99 0.45 -33.67 12.34
N ILE A 100 1.02 -33.08 11.29
CA ILE A 100 0.97 -31.63 11.09
C ILE A 100 -0.44 -31.31 10.62
N THR A 101 -1.36 -31.14 11.58
CA THR A 101 -2.65 -30.54 11.29
C THR A 101 -2.40 -29.14 10.71
N PRO A 102 -2.84 -28.84 9.48
CA PRO A 102 -2.68 -27.51 8.92
C PRO A 102 -3.37 -26.53 9.85
N THR A 103 -2.64 -25.51 10.26
CA THR A 103 -3.17 -24.44 11.10
C THR A 103 -4.41 -23.88 10.40
N PRO A 104 -5.55 -23.67 11.06
CA PRO A 104 -6.82 -23.31 10.42
C PRO A 104 -6.85 -21.93 9.70
N GLY A 105 -5.69 -21.29 9.48
CA GLY A 105 -5.50 -20.17 8.55
C GLY A 105 -5.12 -20.55 7.11
N ASP A 106 -4.73 -21.81 6.86
CA ASP A 106 -4.04 -22.22 5.63
C ASP A 106 -4.97 -22.63 4.47
N ILE A 107 -6.25 -22.92 4.75
CA ILE A 107 -7.23 -23.37 3.73
C ILE A 107 -8.06 -22.20 3.17
N THR A 108 -7.57 -20.96 3.30
CA THR A 108 -8.30 -19.81 2.76
C THR A 108 -8.16 -19.76 1.24
N ALA A 109 -9.29 -19.66 0.54
CA ALA A 109 -9.30 -19.49 -0.91
C ALA A 109 -8.57 -18.18 -1.32
N PRO A 110 -7.97 -18.12 -2.51
CA PRO A 110 -7.28 -16.93 -2.98
C PRO A 110 -8.25 -15.78 -3.17
N SER A 111 -7.80 -14.56 -2.91
CA SER A 111 -8.62 -13.38 -3.11
C SER A 111 -8.87 -13.11 -4.60
N ASN A 112 -10.00 -12.50 -4.97
CA ASN A 112 -10.29 -12.12 -6.35
C ASN A 112 -9.15 -11.34 -7.05
N PRO A 113 -8.46 -10.39 -6.38
CA PRO A 113 -7.28 -9.74 -6.95
C PRO A 113 -6.12 -10.70 -7.23
N GLN A 114 -5.88 -11.69 -6.36
CA GLN A 114 -4.86 -12.71 -6.60
C GLN A 114 -5.21 -13.59 -7.78
N LEU A 115 -6.46 -14.05 -7.90
CA LEU A 115 -6.92 -14.83 -9.06
C LEU A 115 -6.80 -14.04 -10.37
N ALA A 116 -7.14 -12.74 -10.35
CA ALA A 116 -6.97 -11.88 -11.51
C ALA A 116 -5.49 -11.73 -11.91
N TYR A 117 -4.59 -11.63 -10.92
CA TYR A 117 -3.16 -11.54 -11.17
C TYR A 117 -2.56 -12.87 -11.66
N LEU A 118 -3.01 -14.01 -11.14
CA LEU A 118 -2.64 -15.34 -11.64
C LEU A 118 -3.01 -15.49 -13.12
N ARG A 119 -4.25 -15.13 -13.49
CA ARG A 119 -4.69 -15.16 -14.89
C ARG A 119 -3.82 -14.29 -15.79
N LEU A 120 -3.47 -13.09 -15.31
CA LEU A 120 -2.56 -12.19 -16.02
C LEU A 120 -1.17 -12.82 -16.19
N LEU A 121 -0.62 -13.47 -15.17
CA LEU A 121 0.68 -14.13 -15.27
C LEU A 121 0.64 -15.28 -16.30
N VAL A 122 -0.40 -16.11 -16.29
CA VAL A 122 -0.59 -17.19 -17.26
C VAL A 122 -0.73 -16.64 -18.68
N GLU A 123 -1.49 -15.56 -18.88
CA GLU A 123 -1.66 -14.91 -20.18
C GLU A 123 -0.31 -14.42 -20.77
N TYR A 124 0.62 -14.02 -19.91
CA TYR A 124 1.96 -13.55 -20.30
C TYR A 124 3.02 -14.67 -20.28
N GLY A 125 2.61 -15.93 -20.24
CA GLY A 125 3.50 -17.08 -20.39
C GLY A 125 4.29 -17.45 -19.12
N ALA A 126 3.68 -17.26 -17.95
CA ALA A 126 4.28 -17.74 -16.70
C ALA A 126 4.55 -19.27 -16.72
N PRO A 127 5.65 -19.74 -16.12
CA PRO A 127 6.00 -21.15 -16.12
C PRO A 127 5.06 -21.96 -15.22
N ASN A 128 4.96 -23.26 -15.52
CA ASN A 128 4.19 -24.25 -14.75
C ASN A 128 2.75 -23.81 -14.42
N PRO A 129 1.93 -23.43 -15.41
CA PRO A 129 0.53 -23.10 -15.17
C PRO A 129 -0.27 -24.32 -14.68
N GLU A 130 0.23 -25.53 -14.91
CA GLU A 130 -0.36 -26.79 -14.45
C GLU A 130 -0.39 -26.92 -12.91
N GLU A 131 0.49 -26.22 -12.20
CA GLU A 131 0.47 -26.16 -10.72
C GLU A 131 -0.74 -25.39 -10.18
N LEU A 132 -1.44 -24.62 -11.03
CA LEU A 132 -2.64 -23.86 -10.66
C LEU A 132 -3.90 -24.72 -10.80
N HIS A 133 -4.26 -25.45 -9.74
CA HIS A 133 -5.51 -26.21 -9.69
C HIS A 133 -6.70 -25.41 -9.13
N GLU A 134 -7.93 -25.87 -9.37
CA GLU A 134 -9.17 -25.18 -8.96
C GLU A 134 -9.24 -24.87 -7.44
N ASN A 135 -8.63 -25.74 -6.63
CA ASN A 135 -8.64 -25.64 -5.16
C ASN A 135 -7.36 -25.03 -4.58
N ILE A 136 -6.61 -24.23 -5.35
CA ILE A 136 -5.34 -23.65 -4.87
C ILE A 136 -5.59 -22.78 -3.64
N THR A 137 -4.80 -22.98 -2.59
CA THR A 137 -4.89 -22.17 -1.38
C THR A 137 -4.31 -20.77 -1.62
N ARG A 138 -4.68 -19.81 -0.77
CA ARG A 138 -4.12 -18.46 -0.83
C ARG A 138 -2.60 -18.44 -0.68
N GLN A 139 -2.03 -19.34 0.12
CA GLN A 139 -0.58 -19.41 0.34
C GLN A 139 0.13 -19.99 -0.87
N GLU A 140 -0.36 -21.10 -1.43
CA GLU A 140 0.17 -21.69 -2.67
C GLU A 140 0.08 -20.70 -3.82
N ALA A 141 -1.05 -20.01 -3.98
CA ALA A 141 -1.22 -18.96 -4.98
C ALA A 141 -0.19 -17.84 -4.80
N SER A 142 0.10 -17.42 -3.56
CA SER A 142 1.09 -16.37 -3.29
C SER A 142 2.50 -16.85 -3.59
N ALA A 143 2.87 -18.07 -3.16
CA ALA A 143 4.16 -18.67 -3.44
C ALA A 143 4.40 -18.89 -4.93
N TRP A 144 3.35 -19.30 -5.66
CA TRP A 144 3.42 -19.42 -7.12
C TRP A 144 3.58 -18.05 -7.78
N ILE A 145 2.81 -17.04 -7.35
CA ILE A 145 2.96 -15.65 -7.83
C ILE A 145 4.40 -15.16 -7.63
N ASP A 146 4.98 -15.39 -6.46
CA ASP A 146 6.34 -14.94 -6.13
C ASP A 146 7.40 -15.63 -7.00
N ARG A 147 7.19 -16.91 -7.37
CA ARG A 147 8.05 -17.65 -8.31
C ARG A 147 7.86 -17.19 -9.76
N ALA A 148 6.62 -16.99 -10.20
CA ALA A 148 6.28 -16.66 -11.59
C ALA A 148 6.55 -15.19 -11.95
N THR A 149 6.32 -14.26 -11.03
CA THR A 149 6.48 -12.81 -11.27
C THR A 149 7.85 -12.39 -11.80
N PRO A 150 9.01 -12.85 -11.25
CA PRO A 150 10.32 -12.41 -11.72
C PRO A 150 10.66 -12.91 -13.13
N VAL A 151 10.13 -14.06 -13.55
CA VAL A 151 10.41 -14.69 -14.84
C VAL A 151 9.44 -14.28 -15.94
N THR A 152 8.22 -13.86 -15.57
CA THR A 152 7.17 -13.48 -16.52
C THR A 152 7.34 -12.03 -16.96
N GLN A 153 7.30 -11.76 -18.27
CA GLN A 153 7.46 -10.42 -18.84
C GLN A 153 6.16 -9.59 -18.79
N VAL A 154 5.63 -9.36 -17.59
CA VAL A 154 4.40 -8.57 -17.41
C VAL A 154 4.70 -7.07 -17.52
N PRO A 155 3.98 -6.30 -18.35
CA PRO A 155 4.15 -4.85 -18.43
C PRO A 155 3.73 -4.15 -17.13
N ALA A 156 4.31 -2.99 -16.86
CA ALA A 156 3.93 -2.18 -15.71
C ALA A 156 2.44 -1.79 -15.74
N THR A 157 1.77 -1.98 -14.60
CA THR A 157 0.34 -1.70 -14.43
C THR A 157 0.02 -0.21 -14.53
N PRO A 158 -1.22 0.18 -14.93
CA PRO A 158 -1.63 1.58 -14.95
C PRO A 158 -1.51 2.29 -13.60
N GLY A 159 -1.67 1.53 -12.50
CA GLY A 159 -1.48 2.04 -11.14
C GLY A 159 -0.03 2.39 -10.83
N GLN A 160 0.92 1.55 -11.24
CA GLN A 160 2.35 1.83 -11.11
C GLN A 160 2.75 3.06 -11.93
N TRP A 161 2.30 3.18 -13.17
CA TRP A 161 2.54 4.36 -14.01
C TRP A 161 2.01 5.65 -13.39
N ARG A 162 0.80 5.61 -12.81
CA ARG A 162 0.22 6.77 -12.11
C ARG A 162 1.07 7.17 -10.91
N ARG A 163 1.57 6.20 -10.15
CA ARG A 163 2.46 6.43 -9.00
C ARG A 163 3.84 6.96 -9.44
N ALA A 164 4.37 6.47 -10.56
CA ALA A 164 5.64 6.95 -11.11
C ALA A 164 5.54 8.40 -11.55
N ARG A 165 4.48 8.77 -12.28
CA ARG A 165 4.19 10.17 -12.65
C ARG A 165 4.05 11.06 -11.42
N TRP A 166 3.39 10.56 -10.37
CA TRP A 166 3.31 11.28 -9.11
C TRP A 166 4.70 11.53 -8.51
N LEU A 167 5.57 10.51 -8.40
CA LEU A 167 6.93 10.70 -7.89
C LEU A 167 7.75 11.70 -8.72
N ILE A 168 7.62 11.68 -10.05
CA ILE A 168 8.27 12.64 -10.95
C ILE A 168 7.78 14.07 -10.66
N ASN A 169 6.47 14.27 -10.61
CA ASN A 169 5.87 15.60 -10.40
C ASN A 169 6.28 16.23 -9.07
N PHE A 170 6.55 15.43 -8.04
CA PHE A 170 6.99 15.91 -6.73
C PHE A 170 8.53 15.92 -6.55
N GLY A 171 9.29 15.64 -7.61
CA GLY A 171 10.75 15.66 -7.58
C GLY A 171 11.36 14.56 -6.72
N TYR A 172 10.70 13.40 -6.65
CA TYR A 172 11.15 12.19 -5.97
C TYR A 172 11.55 11.08 -6.96
N ALA A 173 11.75 11.43 -8.24
CA ALA A 173 12.22 10.48 -9.22
C ALA A 173 13.63 9.98 -8.84
N PRO A 174 13.88 8.65 -8.88
CA PRO A 174 15.23 8.12 -8.86
C PRO A 174 16.02 8.62 -10.09
N GLU A 175 17.32 8.40 -10.08
CA GLU A 175 18.23 8.85 -11.14
C GLU A 175 17.98 8.08 -12.45
N GLU A 176 17.60 6.81 -12.35
CA GLU A 176 17.21 6.02 -13.52
C GLU A 176 15.97 6.62 -14.20
N LYS A 177 16.06 6.85 -15.52
CA LYS A 177 14.95 7.40 -16.30
C LYS A 177 13.81 6.38 -16.42
N LEU A 178 12.59 6.87 -16.30
CA LEU A 178 11.38 6.09 -16.53
C LEU A 178 11.29 5.72 -18.03
N ARG A 179 11.38 4.44 -18.38
CA ARG A 179 11.35 3.93 -19.76
C ARG A 179 9.98 3.39 -20.16
N LYS A 180 9.53 3.68 -21.39
CA LYS A 180 8.30 3.09 -21.94
C LYS A 180 8.52 1.58 -22.13
N GLY A 181 7.56 0.76 -21.69
CA GLY A 181 7.67 -0.70 -21.75
C GLY A 181 8.39 -1.35 -20.57
N MET A 182 8.75 -0.58 -19.54
CA MET A 182 9.32 -1.11 -18.30
C MET A 182 8.43 -2.22 -17.71
N ARG A 183 9.05 -3.33 -17.32
CA ARG A 183 8.36 -4.49 -16.74
C ARG A 183 7.80 -4.14 -15.36
N SER A 184 6.79 -4.86 -14.91
CA SER A 184 6.16 -4.64 -13.60
C SER A 184 7.18 -4.71 -12.45
N VAL A 185 8.15 -5.63 -12.54
CA VAL A 185 9.22 -5.81 -11.53
C VAL A 185 10.20 -4.64 -11.55
N GLU A 186 10.70 -4.25 -12.73
CA GLU A 186 11.58 -3.09 -12.91
C GLU A 186 10.89 -1.81 -12.42
N MET A 187 9.62 -1.63 -12.76
CA MET A 187 8.81 -0.50 -12.31
C MET A 187 8.60 -0.52 -10.79
N LYS A 188 8.42 -1.68 -10.18
CA LYS A 188 8.33 -1.80 -8.72
C LYS A 188 9.63 -1.35 -8.06
N ALA A 189 10.78 -1.85 -8.54
CA ALA A 189 12.09 -1.43 -8.05
C ALA A 189 12.31 0.09 -8.21
N TRP A 190 11.93 0.65 -9.37
CA TRP A 190 11.98 2.09 -9.64
C TRP A 190 11.10 2.88 -8.66
N LEU A 191 9.88 2.42 -8.39
CA LEU A 191 8.96 3.04 -7.43
C LEU A 191 9.47 2.96 -5.99
N ASP A 192 10.10 1.85 -5.62
CA ASP A 192 10.68 1.65 -4.29
C ASP A 192 11.90 2.56 -4.08
N ALA A 193 12.74 2.72 -5.10
CA ALA A 193 13.84 3.69 -5.10
C ALA A 193 13.33 5.13 -4.96
N GLY A 194 12.28 5.51 -5.70
CA GLY A 194 11.65 6.82 -5.56
C GLY A 194 10.99 7.03 -4.19
N ALA A 195 10.39 5.99 -3.59
CA ALA A 195 9.84 6.05 -2.24
C ALA A 195 10.94 6.22 -1.18
N LYS A 196 12.10 5.57 -1.36
CA LYS A 196 13.28 5.77 -0.51
C LYS A 196 13.75 7.22 -0.55
N LYS A 197 13.93 7.78 -1.75
CA LYS A 197 14.30 9.20 -1.94
C LYS A 197 13.30 10.18 -1.34
N MET A 198 11.99 9.87 -1.43
CA MET A 198 10.95 10.64 -0.77
C MET A 198 11.13 10.64 0.75
N LYS A 199 11.37 9.47 1.34
CA LYS A 199 11.58 9.32 2.79
C LYS A 199 12.81 10.10 3.24
N GLU A 200 13.94 9.96 2.54
CA GLU A 200 15.19 10.69 2.84
C GLU A 200 14.99 12.22 2.79
N LYS A 201 14.30 12.73 1.75
CA LYS A 201 14.01 14.17 1.62
C LYS A 201 13.06 14.67 2.72
N ASP A 202 12.08 13.88 3.10
CA ASP A 202 11.18 14.22 4.21
C ASP A 202 11.92 14.21 5.56
N GLU A 203 12.83 13.27 5.79
CA GLU A 203 13.70 13.21 6.96
C GLU A 203 14.65 14.42 7.00
N ALA A 204 15.33 14.73 5.90
CA ALA A 204 16.19 15.91 5.79
C ALA A 204 15.41 17.21 6.06
N ARG A 205 14.17 17.32 5.55
CA ARG A 205 13.30 18.47 5.83
C ARG A 205 12.89 18.55 7.30
N ARG A 206 12.65 17.41 7.96
CA ARG A 206 12.33 17.36 9.41
C ARG A 206 13.54 17.68 10.27
N ALA A 207 14.75 17.31 9.83
CA ALA A 207 16.01 17.60 10.51
C ALA A 207 16.51 19.03 10.28
N ASN A 208 16.01 19.74 9.26
CA ASN A 208 16.45 21.08 8.92
C ASN A 208 16.31 22.06 10.11
N PRO A 209 17.42 22.61 10.66
CA PRO A 209 17.39 23.41 11.88
C PRO A 209 16.59 24.71 11.71
N VAL A 210 16.64 25.32 10.52
CA VAL A 210 15.91 26.56 10.22
C VAL A 210 14.40 26.32 10.24
N LEU A 211 13.93 25.21 9.67
CA LEU A 211 12.51 24.87 9.71
C LEU A 211 12.05 24.44 11.09
N ARG A 212 12.93 23.79 11.86
CA ARG A 212 12.66 23.36 13.23
C ARG A 212 12.55 24.55 14.19
N ALA A 213 13.35 25.60 14.00
CA ALA A 213 13.34 26.81 14.84
C ALA A 213 12.09 27.70 14.62
N LYS A 214 11.33 27.50 13.54
CA LYS A 214 10.08 28.23 13.32
C LYS A 214 9.06 27.91 14.41
N PRO A 215 8.13 28.83 14.75
CA PRO A 215 7.07 28.54 15.70
C PRO A 215 6.23 27.34 15.23
N ALA A 216 5.79 26.52 16.19
CA ALA A 216 4.94 25.38 15.92
C ALA A 216 3.59 25.82 15.34
N SER A 217 3.05 25.03 14.42
CA SER A 217 1.69 25.27 13.91
C SER A 217 0.67 24.96 15.00
N GLU A 218 -0.41 25.72 15.06
CA GLU A 218 -1.56 25.46 15.95
C GLU A 218 -2.05 24.00 15.89
N LYS A 219 -2.05 23.40 14.69
CA LYS A 219 -2.40 21.98 14.52
C LYS A 219 -1.43 21.02 15.24
N GLN A 220 -0.15 21.36 15.28
CA GLN A 220 0.84 20.57 16.03
C GLN A 220 0.61 20.74 17.53
N LEU A 221 0.32 21.94 18.00
CA LEU A 221 0.07 22.20 19.42
C LEU A 221 -1.18 21.49 19.92
N ARG A 222 -2.30 21.60 19.20
CA ARG A 222 -3.51 20.83 19.50
C ARG A 222 -3.26 19.33 19.48
N ARG A 223 -2.43 18.84 18.55
CA ARG A 223 -2.06 17.43 18.49
C ARG A 223 -1.22 17.00 19.68
N ALA A 224 -0.24 17.80 20.07
CA ALA A 224 0.58 17.53 21.23
C ALA A 224 -0.25 17.53 22.52
N ALA A 225 -1.09 18.55 22.74
CA ALA A 225 -1.99 18.62 23.89
C ALA A 225 -2.92 17.41 23.96
N TYR A 226 -3.54 17.04 22.84
CA TYR A 226 -4.40 15.85 22.78
C TYR A 226 -3.64 14.56 23.12
N LEU A 227 -2.41 14.37 22.62
CA LEU A 227 -1.61 13.18 22.94
C LEU A 227 -1.12 13.16 24.40
N ALA A 228 -0.90 14.33 24.99
CA ALA A 228 -0.55 14.50 26.40
C ALA A 228 -1.73 14.20 27.33
N GLU A 229 -2.94 14.58 26.95
CA GLU A 229 -4.18 14.26 27.67
C GLU A 229 -4.54 12.76 27.61
N LEU A 230 -4.19 12.09 26.50
CA LEU A 230 -4.47 10.68 26.31
C LEU A 230 -3.55 9.73 27.10
N SER A 231 -2.49 10.24 27.74
CA SER A 231 -1.64 9.41 28.61
C SER A 231 -2.27 9.24 29.99
N GLU A 232 -2.07 8.07 30.59
CA GLU A 232 -2.47 7.76 31.96
C GLU A 232 -1.19 7.44 32.75
N PRO A 233 -0.69 8.35 33.62
CA PRO A 233 -1.20 9.69 33.93
C PRO A 233 -0.96 10.73 32.80
N PRO A 234 -1.71 11.86 32.80
CA PRO A 234 -1.47 12.95 31.85
C PRO A 234 -0.05 13.50 31.98
N ILE A 235 0.65 13.61 30.85
CA ILE A 235 2.03 14.09 30.80
C ILE A 235 2.00 15.61 30.54
N PRO A 236 2.71 16.44 31.32
CA PRO A 236 2.77 17.86 31.04
C PRO A 236 3.50 18.14 29.71
N LEU A 237 3.07 19.17 29.00
CA LEU A 237 3.76 19.63 27.79
C LEU A 237 5.14 20.19 28.15
N PRO A 238 6.20 19.86 27.39
CA PRO A 238 7.59 20.15 27.81
C PRO A 238 8.00 21.62 27.66
N TRP A 239 7.19 22.47 27.02
CA TRP A 239 7.54 23.86 26.67
C TRP A 239 7.01 24.94 27.63
N GLY A 240 6.30 24.58 28.71
CA GLY A 240 5.82 25.53 29.73
C GLY A 240 5.03 26.71 29.14
N GLU A 241 5.35 27.93 29.57
CA GLU A 241 4.72 29.19 29.11
C GLU A 241 5.31 29.75 27.80
N GLY A 242 6.40 29.16 27.29
CA GLY A 242 7.05 29.61 26.06
C GLY A 242 6.28 29.24 24.79
N ALA A 243 6.55 29.96 23.70
CA ALA A 243 6.06 29.58 22.37
C ALA A 243 6.92 28.43 21.82
N PRO A 244 6.42 27.18 21.74
CA PRO A 244 7.19 26.05 21.26
C PRO A 244 7.58 26.18 19.80
N THR A 245 8.76 25.66 19.49
CA THR A 245 9.24 25.52 18.13
C THR A 245 8.61 24.32 17.44
N ARG A 246 8.62 24.34 16.11
CA ARG A 246 8.14 23.25 15.27
C ARG A 246 8.92 21.96 15.51
N GLY A 247 10.21 22.08 15.81
CA GLY A 247 11.08 20.98 16.21
C GLY A 247 10.60 20.33 17.50
N GLU A 248 10.49 21.10 18.58
CA GLU A 248 10.06 20.60 19.90
C GLU A 248 8.67 19.95 19.86
N ALA A 249 7.69 20.62 19.24
CA ALA A 249 6.35 20.06 19.10
C ALA A 249 6.34 18.80 18.23
N GLY A 250 7.15 18.77 17.17
CA GLY A 250 7.29 17.60 16.30
C GLY A 250 7.90 16.40 17.01
N ASP A 251 8.99 16.62 17.74
CA ASP A 251 9.70 15.59 18.50
C ASP A 251 8.83 15.04 19.62
N PHE A 252 8.09 15.89 20.34
CA PHE A 252 7.14 15.45 21.37
C PHE A 252 6.05 14.54 20.79
N ILE A 253 5.42 14.95 19.68
CA ILE A 253 4.39 14.14 19.00
C ILE A 253 4.96 12.80 18.54
N GLN A 254 6.16 12.81 17.96
CA GLN A 254 6.82 11.59 17.49
C GLN A 254 7.12 10.65 18.66
N ARG A 255 7.81 11.15 19.70
CA ARG A 255 8.15 10.39 20.89
C ARG A 255 6.90 9.79 21.55
N ARG A 256 5.84 10.58 21.73
CA ARG A 256 4.59 10.06 22.31
C ARG A 256 3.90 9.04 21.41
N GLY A 257 3.99 9.19 20.10
CA GLY A 257 3.51 8.19 19.14
C GLY A 257 4.26 6.85 19.25
N GLU A 258 5.57 6.90 19.47
CA GLU A 258 6.41 5.71 19.68
C GLU A 258 6.14 5.06 21.04
N GLU A 259 5.97 5.84 22.10
CA GLU A 259 5.55 5.34 23.42
C GLU A 259 4.18 4.64 23.34
N LEU A 260 3.18 5.28 22.73
CA LEU A 260 1.86 4.67 22.50
C LEU A 260 1.95 3.39 21.65
N LYS A 261 2.89 3.32 20.71
CA LYS A 261 3.14 2.08 19.95
C LYS A 261 3.67 0.98 20.86
N SER A 262 4.63 1.29 21.74
CA SER A 262 5.18 0.33 22.71
C SER A 262 4.16 -0.14 23.75
N GLU A 263 3.19 0.72 24.10
CA GLU A 263 2.07 0.39 24.98
C GLU A 263 0.96 -0.43 24.27
N GLY A 264 1.07 -0.73 22.97
CA GLY A 264 -0.01 -1.39 22.21
C GLY A 264 -1.24 -0.50 21.99
N LYS A 265 -1.07 0.83 22.05
CA LYS A 265 -2.11 1.84 21.89
C LYS A 265 -1.89 2.72 20.65
N LEU A 266 -1.27 2.17 19.61
CA LEU A 266 -0.95 2.92 18.38
C LEU A 266 -2.19 3.55 17.72
N TRP A 267 -3.37 2.95 17.91
CA TRP A 267 -4.64 3.49 17.42
C TRP A 267 -4.97 4.88 17.99
N LEU A 268 -4.56 5.20 19.22
CA LEU A 268 -4.69 6.53 19.82
C LEU A 268 -3.80 7.57 19.11
N ALA A 269 -2.59 7.18 18.71
CA ALA A 269 -1.67 8.05 17.99
C ALA A 269 -2.20 8.49 16.60
N GLY A 270 -3.21 7.79 16.06
CA GLY A 270 -3.89 8.12 14.81
C GLY A 270 -5.30 8.68 14.96
N ALA A 271 -5.86 8.72 16.18
CA ALA A 271 -7.24 9.15 16.42
C ALA A 271 -7.45 10.61 15.99
N PRO A 272 -8.61 10.98 15.42
CA PRO A 272 -8.91 12.36 15.06
C PRO A 272 -8.93 13.26 16.29
N LEU A 273 -8.52 14.52 16.12
CA LEU A 273 -8.70 15.53 17.16
C LEU A 273 -10.20 15.69 17.47
N PRO A 274 -10.59 16.05 18.71
CA PRO A 274 -11.99 16.23 19.11
C PRO A 274 -12.78 17.10 18.13
N GLU A 275 -12.23 18.23 17.72
CA GLU A 275 -12.83 19.17 16.76
C GLU A 275 -13.08 18.57 15.36
N GLN A 276 -12.28 17.56 14.98
CA GLN A 276 -12.35 16.92 13.66
C GLN A 276 -13.22 15.67 13.66
N ARG A 277 -13.84 15.32 14.79
CA ARG A 277 -14.63 14.09 14.89
C ARG A 277 -15.91 14.16 14.07
N ASP A 278 -16.49 15.34 13.93
CA ASP A 278 -17.73 15.55 13.16
C ASP A 278 -17.50 15.84 11.67
N ASP A 279 -16.24 16.07 11.28
CA ASP A 279 -15.85 16.27 9.88
C ASP A 279 -16.15 15.03 9.02
N PRO A 280 -16.31 15.21 7.70
CA PRO A 280 -16.32 14.09 6.77
C PRO A 280 -14.99 13.30 6.85
N PRO A 281 -15.05 11.95 6.74
CA PRO A 281 -13.87 11.12 6.85
C PRO A 281 -12.88 11.39 5.71
N SER A 282 -11.59 11.52 6.05
CA SER A 282 -10.54 11.68 5.03
C SER A 282 -10.50 10.46 4.10
N GLY A 283 -10.13 10.64 2.83
CA GLY A 283 -10.04 9.54 1.87
C GLY A 283 -9.09 8.40 2.31
N ARG A 284 -8.06 8.71 3.10
CA ARG A 284 -7.17 7.69 3.71
C ARG A 284 -7.91 6.83 4.73
N LEU A 285 -8.73 7.43 5.59
CA LEU A 285 -9.52 6.70 6.58
C LEU A 285 -10.61 5.86 5.91
N VAL A 286 -11.28 6.40 4.88
CA VAL A 286 -12.25 5.65 4.06
C VAL A 286 -11.60 4.42 3.43
N ASN A 287 -10.41 4.56 2.84
CA ASN A 287 -9.69 3.44 2.24
C ASN A 287 -9.23 2.43 3.29
N ALA A 288 -8.82 2.88 4.48
CA ALA A 288 -8.47 1.98 5.59
C ALA A 288 -9.69 1.20 6.09
N ALA A 289 -10.84 1.86 6.24
CA ALA A 289 -12.11 1.24 6.63
C ALA A 289 -12.54 0.16 5.62
N LYS A 290 -12.52 0.47 4.31
CA LYS A 290 -12.84 -0.49 3.25
C LYS A 290 -11.94 -1.73 3.27
N ARG A 291 -10.64 -1.57 3.55
CA ARG A 291 -9.70 -2.70 3.68
C ARG A 291 -10.01 -3.60 4.87
N LEU A 292 -10.68 -3.06 5.89
CA LEU A 292 -11.15 -3.81 7.06
C LEU A 292 -12.59 -4.31 6.90
N GLY A 293 -13.22 -4.12 5.73
CA GLY A 293 -14.60 -4.53 5.48
C GLY A 293 -15.65 -3.61 6.11
N ILE A 294 -15.26 -2.43 6.60
CA ILE A 294 -16.18 -1.45 7.18
C ILE A 294 -16.78 -0.60 6.05
N ASP A 295 -18.11 -0.48 6.02
CA ASP A 295 -18.80 0.46 5.14
C ASP A 295 -18.66 1.91 5.66
N PRO A 296 -17.97 2.80 4.93
CA PRO A 296 -17.81 4.20 5.33
C PRO A 296 -19.13 4.99 5.36
N GLY A 297 -20.15 4.59 4.58
CA GLY A 297 -21.49 5.18 4.59
C GLY A 297 -21.54 6.71 4.76
N ARG A 298 -22.45 7.17 5.64
CA ARG A 298 -22.57 8.58 6.10
C ARG A 298 -21.88 8.82 7.45
N LYS A 299 -20.90 7.97 7.83
CA LYS A 299 -20.27 8.06 9.14
C LYS A 299 -19.37 9.29 9.23
N THR A 300 -19.31 9.90 10.41
CA THR A 300 -18.35 10.98 10.66
C THR A 300 -16.94 10.43 10.80
N ARG A 301 -15.94 11.31 10.73
CA ARG A 301 -14.53 10.92 10.88
C ARG A 301 -14.24 10.26 12.22
N GLY A 302 -14.88 10.73 13.30
CA GLY A 302 -14.79 10.15 14.65
C GLY A 302 -15.33 8.72 14.66
N GLN A 303 -16.59 8.55 14.24
CA GLN A 303 -17.25 7.24 14.21
C GLN A 303 -16.46 6.21 13.39
N LEU A 304 -16.03 6.58 12.18
CA LEU A 304 -15.29 5.68 11.31
C LEU A 304 -13.89 5.36 11.89
N SER A 305 -13.27 6.32 12.58
CA SER A 305 -11.98 6.10 13.24
C SER A 305 -12.10 5.16 14.43
N ASP A 306 -13.17 5.26 15.21
CA ASP A 306 -13.39 4.40 16.37
C ASP A 306 -13.60 2.95 15.94
N GLU A 307 -14.44 2.69 14.92
CA GLU A 307 -14.64 1.34 14.38
C GLU A 307 -13.36 0.74 13.79
N VAL A 308 -12.59 1.53 13.05
CA VAL A 308 -11.29 1.09 12.54
C VAL A 308 -10.32 0.76 13.69
N SER A 309 -10.37 1.54 14.77
CA SER A 309 -9.52 1.34 15.95
C SER A 309 -9.93 0.10 16.74
N GLU A 310 -11.23 -0.16 16.87
CA GLU A 310 -11.77 -1.34 17.53
C GLU A 310 -11.33 -2.63 16.82
N ILE A 311 -11.49 -2.71 15.49
CA ILE A 311 -11.05 -3.88 14.71
C ILE A 311 -9.54 -4.10 14.86
N LYS A 312 -8.74 -3.02 14.85
CA LYS A 312 -7.28 -3.13 15.06
C LYS A 312 -6.95 -3.64 16.46
N ARG A 313 -7.64 -3.13 17.49
CA ARG A 313 -7.47 -3.55 18.87
C ARG A 313 -7.81 -5.03 19.07
N VAL A 314 -8.86 -5.52 18.41
CA VAL A 314 -9.20 -6.95 18.43
C VAL A 314 -8.11 -7.78 17.76
N LYS A 315 -7.60 -7.34 16.60
CA LYS A 315 -6.51 -8.02 15.90
C LYS A 315 -5.18 -8.01 16.63
N GLU A 316 -4.90 -7.00 17.45
CA GLU A 316 -3.67 -6.94 18.27
C GLU A 316 -3.74 -7.85 19.51
N ARG A 317 -4.95 -8.26 19.92
CA ARG A 317 -5.19 -9.15 21.07
C ARG A 317 -5.31 -10.63 20.70
N ALA A 318 -5.55 -10.93 19.43
CA ALA A 318 -5.69 -12.29 18.89
C ALA A 318 -4.33 -12.78 18.37
#